data_AF-A0AAJ3MRT5-F1
#
_entry.id   AF-A0AAJ3MRT5-F1
#
_cell.length_a   1.000
_cell.length_b   1.000
_cell.length_c   1.000
_cell.angle_alpha   90.00
_cell.angle_beta   90.00
_cell.angle_gamma   90.00
#
_symmetry.space_group_name_H-M   'P 1'
#
loop_
_entity.id
_entity.type
_entity.pdbx_description
1 polymer ?
#
loop_
_entity_poly.entity_id
_entity_poly.type
_entity_poly.pdbx_seq_one_letter_code
_entity_poly.pdbx_strand_id
1 'polypeptide(L)'
;MLSPLTYPVVTRHSTPSIEPKKNDPSPYDPPSDLTPGAKNVRTHRLLEKSGVTFSREITWNTKDAEKPKIVSSRLVVETGDDADRIHVRSWPGDKLQFIINGTSYLLDAKAPQGPEQSLWIKANGGDDRVIVDDDVKHVLQVDGGRGHDFIQAGGGISALFGGAGNDNLILGGNDGYAEGNDGDDLILGGQGNTLLFGNEGNDRLYAGVGNANKQNFLDGGDGDDSLYAGTGNNVLNGGNGRDHLTGYARTAFYNGEVHHALGGQSEQKSIFTRLGRPSSSSGF
;
A
#
# COMPACT_ATOMS: atom_id res chain seq x y z
N MET A 1 33.49 28.65 -2.84
CA MET A 1 32.86 28.38 -1.53
C MET A 1 31.38 28.67 -1.69
N LEU A 2 30.54 27.63 -1.73
CA LEU A 2 29.08 27.77 -1.80
C LEU A 2 28.54 27.68 -0.38
N SER A 3 27.84 28.73 0.05
CA SER A 3 27.16 28.77 1.35
C SER A 3 26.01 27.74 1.38
N PRO A 4 25.78 27.05 2.51
CA PRO A 4 24.65 26.15 2.63
C PRO A 4 23.34 26.95 2.69
N LEU A 5 22.37 26.52 1.89
CA LEU A 5 20.97 26.93 2.00
C LEU A 5 20.45 26.49 3.38
N THR A 6 20.27 27.45 4.30
CA THR A 6 19.53 27.21 5.53
C THR A 6 18.04 27.13 5.19
N TYR A 7 17.50 25.92 5.19
CA TYR A 7 16.06 25.70 5.19
C TYR A 7 15.47 26.35 6.45
N PRO A 8 14.43 27.19 6.34
CA PRO A 8 13.77 27.72 7.52
C PRO A 8 13.21 26.54 8.31
N VAL A 9 13.52 26.52 9.62
CA VAL A 9 12.87 25.65 10.59
C VAL A 9 11.37 25.90 10.45
N VAL A 10 10.62 24.89 9.98
CA VAL A 10 9.16 24.93 9.99
C VAL A 10 8.75 25.12 11.44
N THR A 11 8.29 26.32 11.78
CA THR A 11 7.61 26.58 13.04
C THR A 11 6.39 25.66 13.07
N ARG A 12 6.48 24.58 13.86
CA ARG A 12 5.37 23.65 14.07
C ARG A 12 4.26 24.42 14.76
N HIS A 13 3.30 24.92 13.99
CA HIS A 13 2.09 25.50 14.55
C HIS A 13 1.40 24.42 15.37
N SER A 14 1.25 24.69 16.66
CA SER A 14 0.47 23.89 17.60
C SER A 14 -1.01 24.04 17.25
N THR A 15 -1.45 23.45 16.14
CA THR A 15 -2.88 23.17 15.95
C THR A 15 -3.34 22.32 17.13
N PRO A 16 -4.46 22.66 17.78
CA PRO A 16 -5.04 21.82 18.81
C PRO A 16 -5.21 20.40 18.28
N SER A 17 -4.58 19.43 18.95
CA SER A 17 -4.66 18.02 18.57
C SER A 17 -5.74 17.31 19.39
N ILE A 18 -6.51 16.46 18.72
CA ILE A 18 -7.43 15.56 19.41
C ILE A 18 -6.67 14.28 19.75
N GLU A 19 -6.62 13.94 21.04
CA GLU A 19 -6.09 12.67 21.52
C GLU A 19 -7.25 11.74 21.91
N PRO A 20 -7.22 10.46 21.53
CA PRO A 20 -8.17 9.48 22.03
C PRO A 20 -8.16 9.40 23.56
N LYS A 21 -9.31 9.14 24.17
CA LYS A 21 -9.35 8.81 25.60
C LYS A 21 -8.67 7.46 25.80
N LYS A 22 -7.98 7.28 26.93
CA LYS A 22 -7.51 5.96 27.35
C LYS A 22 -8.72 5.06 27.60
N ASN A 23 -8.74 3.90 26.96
CA ASN A 23 -9.75 2.88 27.20
C ASN A 23 -9.48 2.18 28.53
N ASP A 24 -10.56 1.92 29.28
CA ASP A 24 -10.56 1.13 30.51
C ASP A 24 -11.67 0.06 30.39
N PRO A 25 -11.31 -1.25 30.32
CA PRO A 25 -9.96 -1.80 30.39
C PRO A 25 -9.11 -1.49 29.15
N SER A 26 -7.78 -1.65 29.28
CA SER A 26 -6.85 -1.42 28.16
C SER A 26 -7.12 -2.43 27.04
N PRO A 27 -7.03 -2.03 25.76
CA PRO A 27 -7.07 -2.97 24.62
C PRO A 27 -5.97 -4.03 24.69
N TYR A 28 -4.92 -3.78 25.47
CA TYR A 28 -3.78 -4.66 25.65
C TYR A 28 -3.95 -5.58 26.87
N ASP A 29 -5.01 -5.45 27.66
CA ASP A 29 -5.29 -6.41 28.73
C ASP A 29 -6.03 -7.62 28.15
N PRO A 30 -5.67 -8.86 28.54
CA PRO A 30 -6.31 -10.05 28.01
C PRO A 30 -7.79 -10.09 28.39
N PRO A 31 -8.73 -10.19 27.42
CA PRO A 31 -10.13 -10.37 27.72
C PRO A 31 -10.40 -11.66 28.50
N SER A 32 -11.41 -11.65 29.38
CA SER A 32 -11.80 -12.84 30.13
C SER A 32 -12.52 -13.91 29.30
N ASP A 33 -12.97 -13.54 28.09
CA ASP A 33 -13.81 -14.36 27.20
C ASP A 33 -13.02 -14.99 26.02
N LEU A 34 -11.69 -15.05 26.12
CA LEU A 34 -10.84 -15.63 25.09
C LEU A 34 -11.09 -17.13 24.91
N THR A 35 -11.31 -17.57 23.68
CA THR A 35 -11.49 -19.00 23.36
C THR A 35 -10.12 -19.70 23.27
N PRO A 36 -9.84 -20.75 24.07
CA PRO A 36 -8.58 -21.49 24.02
C PRO A 36 -8.30 -22.12 22.65
N GLY A 37 -7.05 -22.09 22.20
CA GLY A 37 -6.62 -22.69 20.92
C GLY A 37 -7.09 -21.96 19.65
N ALA A 38 -7.89 -20.89 19.77
CA ALA A 38 -8.40 -20.11 18.65
C ALA A 38 -7.65 -18.78 18.46
N LYS A 39 -7.69 -18.24 17.23
CA LYS A 39 -7.31 -16.85 16.96
C LYS A 39 -8.44 -15.96 17.45
N ASN A 40 -8.16 -15.11 18.44
CA ASN A 40 -9.17 -14.20 19.02
C ASN A 40 -8.85 -12.77 18.56
N VAL A 41 -9.75 -12.14 17.80
CA VAL A 41 -9.58 -10.75 17.34
C VAL A 41 -10.53 -9.86 18.15
N ARG A 42 -10.05 -8.67 18.55
CA ARG A 42 -10.83 -7.65 19.26
C ARG A 42 -10.59 -6.28 18.65
N THR A 43 -11.68 -5.55 18.42
CA THR A 43 -11.65 -4.18 17.91
C THR A 43 -12.10 -3.23 19.00
N HIS A 44 -11.23 -2.28 19.35
CA HIS A 44 -11.49 -1.27 20.37
C HIS A 44 -11.54 0.11 19.72
N ARG A 45 -12.71 0.76 19.72
CA ARG A 45 -12.84 2.14 19.25
C ARG A 45 -12.07 3.06 20.19
N LEU A 46 -11.27 3.96 19.62
CA LEU A 46 -10.43 4.93 20.34
C LEU A 46 -11.04 6.34 20.26
N LEU A 47 -11.51 6.69 19.07
CA LEU A 47 -12.10 8.00 18.78
C LEU A 47 -13.07 7.86 17.61
N GLU A 48 -14.16 8.60 17.66
CA GLU A 48 -15.04 8.83 16.53
C GLU A 48 -15.45 10.30 16.56
N LYS A 49 -15.10 11.02 15.51
CA LYS A 49 -15.37 12.46 15.43
C LYS A 49 -15.34 12.93 14.00
N SER A 50 -16.34 13.73 13.61
CA SER A 50 -16.41 14.36 12.29
C SER A 50 -16.28 13.37 11.13
N GLY A 51 -16.95 12.21 11.22
CA GLY A 51 -16.88 11.17 10.19
C GLY A 51 -15.59 10.33 10.20
N VAL A 52 -14.62 10.63 11.07
CA VAL A 52 -13.37 9.87 11.21
C VAL A 52 -13.45 8.94 12.41
N THR A 53 -13.13 7.67 12.20
CA THR A 53 -13.02 6.66 13.26
C THR A 53 -11.58 6.19 13.41
N PHE A 54 -11.06 6.20 14.63
CA PHE A 54 -9.83 5.51 15.00
C PHE A 54 -10.18 4.30 15.86
N SER A 55 -9.68 3.13 15.48
CA SER A 55 -9.88 1.87 16.20
C SER A 55 -8.55 1.12 16.38
N ARG A 56 -8.51 0.23 17.37
CA ARG A 56 -7.40 -0.68 17.63
C ARG A 56 -7.86 -2.11 17.41
N GLU A 57 -7.26 -2.82 16.47
CA GLU A 57 -7.47 -4.25 16.33
C GLU A 57 -6.32 -5.01 16.98
N ILE A 58 -6.64 -5.87 17.96
CA ILE A 58 -5.68 -6.72 18.68
C ILE A 58 -6.04 -8.18 18.40
N THR A 59 -5.05 -8.95 17.96
CA THR A 59 -5.17 -10.40 17.85
C THR A 59 -4.45 -11.09 19.00
N TRP A 60 -5.16 -11.94 19.72
CA TRP A 60 -4.68 -12.79 20.79
C TRP A 60 -4.52 -14.23 20.32
N ASN A 61 -3.39 -14.82 20.71
CA ASN A 61 -3.10 -16.24 20.59
C ASN A 61 -3.23 -16.89 21.98
N THR A 62 -4.07 -17.92 22.06
CA THR A 62 -4.43 -18.64 23.28
C THR A 62 -3.98 -20.09 23.25
N LYS A 63 -2.88 -20.41 22.55
CA LYS A 63 -2.25 -21.74 22.61
C LYS A 63 -1.84 -22.10 24.04
N ASP A 64 -1.36 -21.11 24.80
CA ASP A 64 -1.23 -21.18 26.26
C ASP A 64 -2.39 -20.38 26.86
N ALA A 65 -3.43 -21.07 27.32
CA ALA A 65 -4.66 -20.44 27.81
C ALA A 65 -4.44 -19.61 29.09
N GLU A 66 -3.43 -19.97 29.88
CA GLU A 66 -3.04 -19.25 31.11
C GLU A 66 -2.20 -18.01 30.80
N LYS A 67 -1.60 -17.93 29.60
CA LYS A 67 -0.72 -16.84 29.17
C LYS A 67 -1.03 -16.41 27.74
N PRO A 68 -2.21 -15.83 27.49
CA PRO A 68 -2.56 -15.32 26.18
C PRO A 68 -1.54 -14.26 25.71
N LYS A 69 -1.15 -14.34 24.44
CA LYS A 69 -0.16 -13.43 23.85
C LYS A 69 -0.75 -12.62 22.71
N ILE A 70 -0.43 -11.34 22.65
CA ILE A 70 -0.74 -10.52 21.49
C ILE A 70 0.19 -10.92 20.35
N VAL A 71 -0.39 -11.27 19.21
CA VAL A 71 0.33 -11.65 17.98
C VAL A 71 0.12 -10.66 16.84
N SER A 72 -0.80 -9.70 17.00
CA SER A 72 -0.97 -8.57 16.08
C SER A 72 -1.57 -7.38 16.81
N SER A 73 -1.07 -6.19 16.50
CA SER A 73 -1.64 -4.90 16.90
C SER A 73 -1.72 -4.01 15.68
N ARG A 74 -2.91 -3.49 15.38
CA ARG A 74 -3.17 -2.66 14.21
C ARG A 74 -3.97 -1.42 14.62
N LEU A 75 -3.46 -0.25 14.29
CA LEU A 75 -4.21 1.00 14.32
C LEU A 75 -4.99 1.11 13.02
N VAL A 76 -6.31 1.24 13.12
CA VAL A 76 -7.21 1.40 11.97
C VAL A 76 -7.74 2.82 11.98
N VAL A 77 -7.68 3.49 10.84
CA VAL A 77 -8.24 4.82 10.57
C VAL A 77 -9.26 4.67 9.45
N GLU A 78 -10.50 5.06 9.69
CA GLU A 78 -11.58 4.98 8.71
C GLU A 78 -12.19 6.37 8.50
N THR A 79 -12.40 6.77 7.24
CA THR A 79 -13.08 8.02 6.87
C THR A 79 -14.38 7.75 6.10
N GLY A 80 -15.01 8.78 5.53
CA GLY A 80 -16.40 8.73 5.08
C GLY A 80 -16.56 8.31 3.62
N ASP A 81 -17.68 8.68 3.01
CA ASP A 81 -17.89 8.50 1.55
C ASP A 81 -17.65 9.82 0.78
N ASP A 82 -17.08 10.83 1.44
CA ASP A 82 -16.76 12.15 0.89
C ASP A 82 -15.25 12.20 0.59
N ALA A 83 -14.84 13.02 -0.38
CA ALA A 83 -13.43 13.24 -0.67
C ALA A 83 -12.64 13.73 0.57
N ASP A 84 -11.68 12.92 1.00
CA ASP A 84 -10.91 13.06 2.22
C ASP A 84 -9.44 13.40 1.92
N ARG A 85 -8.85 14.26 2.76
CA ARG A 85 -7.41 14.55 2.73
C ARG A 85 -6.77 14.05 4.00
N ILE A 86 -5.96 13.00 3.89
CA ILE A 86 -5.30 12.32 4.99
C ILE A 86 -3.78 12.51 4.85
N HIS A 87 -3.15 13.18 5.81
CA HIS A 87 -1.69 13.28 5.90
C HIS A 87 -1.19 12.68 7.21
N VAL A 88 -0.30 11.69 7.12
CA VAL A 88 0.27 10.99 8.27
C VAL A 88 1.76 11.24 8.35
N ARG A 89 2.24 11.62 9.53
CA ARG A 89 3.67 11.85 9.77
C ARG A 89 4.12 11.49 11.17
N SER A 90 5.41 11.22 11.33
CA SER A 90 5.99 11.00 12.66
C SER A 90 5.95 12.27 13.50
N TRP A 91 5.69 12.11 14.81
CA TRP A 91 5.59 13.20 15.77
C TRP A 91 6.42 12.91 17.04
N PRO A 92 7.02 13.94 17.68
CA PRO A 92 7.80 13.76 18.89
C PRO A 92 7.05 13.01 20.00
N GLY A 93 7.81 12.25 20.79
CA GLY A 93 7.25 11.45 21.89
C GLY A 93 6.66 10.12 21.44
N ASP A 94 7.21 9.48 20.40
CA ASP A 94 6.72 8.21 19.84
C ASP A 94 5.23 8.29 19.42
N LYS A 95 4.85 9.39 18.78
CA LYS A 95 3.48 9.62 18.28
C LYS A 95 3.43 9.68 16.76
N LEU A 96 2.25 9.44 16.23
CA LEU A 96 1.87 9.74 14.86
C LEU A 96 0.91 10.92 14.88
N GLN A 97 1.12 11.87 13.97
CA GLN A 97 0.14 12.90 13.69
C GLN A 97 -0.63 12.53 12.43
N PHE A 98 -1.95 12.51 12.54
CA PHE A 98 -2.87 12.41 11.42
C PHE A 98 -3.51 13.78 11.22
N ILE A 99 -3.45 14.32 10.02
CA ILE A 99 -4.16 15.53 9.62
C ILE A 99 -5.22 15.08 8.63
N ILE A 100 -6.47 15.06 9.07
CA ILE A 100 -7.60 14.58 8.26
C ILE A 100 -8.58 15.74 8.08
N ASN A 101 -8.77 16.18 6.84
CA ASN A 101 -9.60 17.33 6.46
C ASN A 101 -9.26 18.59 7.28
N GLY A 102 -7.96 18.82 7.52
CA GLY A 102 -7.44 19.95 8.30
C GLY A 102 -7.49 19.77 9.82
N THR A 103 -8.10 18.69 10.33
CA THR A 103 -8.14 18.38 11.76
C THR A 103 -6.96 17.51 12.17
N SER A 104 -6.23 17.93 13.20
CA SER A 104 -5.08 17.19 13.73
C SER A 104 -5.47 16.20 14.82
N TYR A 105 -5.00 14.97 14.70
CA TYR A 105 -5.11 13.90 15.69
C TYR A 105 -3.72 13.41 16.08
N LEU A 106 -3.50 13.12 17.36
CA LEU A 106 -2.25 12.55 17.86
C LEU A 106 -2.53 11.19 18.49
N LEU A 107 -1.84 10.16 18.00
CA LEU A 107 -1.97 8.79 18.49
C LEU A 107 -0.59 8.20 18.75
N ASP A 108 -0.52 7.23 19.67
CA ASP A 108 0.73 6.55 19.95
C ASP A 108 1.17 5.71 18.74
N ALA A 109 2.44 5.86 18.37
CA ALA A 109 3.06 5.16 17.25
C ALA A 109 3.39 3.70 17.60
N LYS A 110 3.52 3.38 18.89
CA LYS A 110 3.95 2.06 19.36
C LYS A 110 2.90 1.46 20.28
N ALA A 111 2.72 0.15 20.16
CA ALA A 111 2.00 -0.63 21.16
C ALA A 111 2.87 -0.76 22.43
N PRO A 112 2.29 -0.73 23.64
CA PRO A 112 3.03 -0.93 24.88
C PRO A 112 3.52 -2.38 25.07
N GLN A 113 2.93 -3.35 24.36
CA GLN A 113 3.32 -4.76 24.38
C GLN A 113 2.90 -5.48 23.09
N GLY A 114 3.52 -6.64 22.83
CA GLY A 114 3.29 -7.43 21.62
C GLY A 114 4.21 -7.01 20.47
N PRO A 115 3.89 -7.41 19.22
CA PRO A 115 4.64 -7.00 18.05
C PRO A 115 4.48 -5.50 17.76
N GLU A 116 5.33 -4.98 16.86
CA GLU A 116 5.19 -3.61 16.37
C GLU A 116 3.80 -3.37 15.79
N GLN A 117 3.29 -2.16 16.04
CA GLN A 117 1.99 -1.73 15.58
C GLN A 117 2.02 -1.55 14.06
N SER A 118 1.03 -2.11 13.37
CA SER A 118 0.75 -1.80 11.96
C SER A 118 -0.29 -0.68 11.84
N LEU A 119 -0.35 -0.04 10.68
CA LEU A 119 -1.30 1.02 10.34
C LEU A 119 -2.18 0.56 9.17
N TRP A 120 -3.48 0.73 9.28
CA TRP A 120 -4.44 0.50 8.22
C TRP A 120 -5.33 1.74 8.05
N ILE A 121 -5.32 2.34 6.87
CA ILE A 121 -6.14 3.48 6.49
C ILE A 121 -7.19 3.00 5.50
N LYS A 122 -8.46 3.34 5.74
CA LYS A 122 -9.60 2.98 4.89
C LYS A 122 -10.35 4.25 4.54
N ALA A 123 -10.19 4.72 3.31
CA ALA A 123 -10.78 5.98 2.88
C ALA A 123 -12.23 5.84 2.36
N ASN A 124 -12.64 4.60 2.06
CA ASN A 124 -14.00 4.17 1.69
C ASN A 124 -14.53 4.75 0.39
N GLY A 125 -14.84 6.04 0.30
CA GLY A 125 -15.22 6.62 -0.98
C GLY A 125 -15.10 8.12 -1.04
N GLY A 126 -15.15 8.65 -2.26
CA GLY A 126 -14.72 10.01 -2.55
C GLY A 126 -13.40 9.98 -3.33
N ASP A 127 -13.03 11.10 -3.94
CA ASP A 127 -11.71 11.23 -4.56
C ASP A 127 -10.70 11.62 -3.49
N ASP A 128 -10.02 10.63 -2.93
CA ASP A 128 -9.24 10.77 -1.71
C ASP A 128 -7.77 11.11 -1.97
N ARG A 129 -7.15 11.78 -1.00
CA ARG A 129 -5.72 12.04 -1.01
C ARG A 129 -5.08 11.58 0.28
N VAL A 130 -4.39 10.45 0.22
CA VAL A 130 -3.62 9.87 1.33
C VAL A 130 -2.13 10.08 1.10
N ILE A 131 -1.47 10.77 2.02
CA ILE A 131 -0.01 10.93 2.03
C ILE A 131 0.51 10.43 3.37
N VAL A 132 1.45 9.49 3.33
CA VAL A 132 2.20 9.04 4.48
C VAL A 132 3.65 9.46 4.28
N ASP A 133 4.19 10.27 5.19
CA ASP A 133 5.56 10.77 5.09
C ASP A 133 6.58 9.62 5.16
N ASP A 134 7.70 9.78 4.45
CA ASP A 134 8.79 8.79 4.39
C ASP A 134 9.34 8.40 5.78
N ASP A 135 9.17 9.26 6.79
CA ASP A 135 9.62 9.01 8.15
C ASP A 135 8.73 8.02 8.93
N VAL A 136 7.52 7.74 8.44
CA VAL A 136 6.61 6.73 8.99
C VAL A 136 7.07 5.37 8.48
N LYS A 137 7.60 4.54 9.39
CA LYS A 137 8.20 3.23 9.06
C LYS A 137 7.30 2.03 9.37
N HIS A 138 6.08 2.26 9.84
CA HIS A 138 5.10 1.23 10.16
C HIS A 138 4.77 0.38 8.94
N VAL A 139 4.45 -0.89 9.17
CA VAL A 139 3.77 -1.70 8.15
C VAL A 139 2.42 -1.04 7.86
N LEU A 140 2.21 -0.64 6.61
CA LEU A 140 1.10 0.19 6.17
C LEU A 140 0.18 -0.60 5.23
N GLN A 141 -1.11 -0.50 5.45
CA GLN A 141 -2.13 -0.81 4.47
C GLN A 141 -2.98 0.44 4.21
N VAL A 142 -3.27 0.75 2.95
CA VAL A 142 -4.22 1.79 2.56
C VAL A 142 -5.20 1.22 1.55
N ASP A 143 -6.49 1.34 1.84
CA ASP A 143 -7.58 1.07 0.91
C ASP A 143 -8.20 2.42 0.53
N GLY A 144 -8.10 2.83 -0.73
CA GLY A 144 -8.70 4.05 -1.28
C GLY A 144 -10.22 3.93 -1.31
N GLY A 145 -10.71 2.90 -1.99
CA GLY A 145 -12.13 2.56 -2.00
C GLY A 145 -12.78 3.01 -3.30
N ARG A 146 -13.83 3.82 -3.26
CA ARG A 146 -14.52 4.28 -4.47
C ARG A 146 -14.14 5.72 -4.79
N GLY A 147 -13.64 6.00 -5.97
CA GLY A 147 -13.32 7.35 -6.42
C GLY A 147 -11.99 7.36 -7.15
N HIS A 148 -11.51 8.55 -7.51
CA HIS A 148 -10.20 8.73 -8.11
C HIS A 148 -9.19 9.13 -7.04
N ASP A 149 -8.44 8.16 -6.54
CA ASP A 149 -7.62 8.32 -5.37
C ASP A 149 -6.17 8.65 -5.69
N PHE A 150 -5.53 9.38 -4.79
CA PHE A 150 -4.09 9.56 -4.76
C PHE A 150 -3.54 9.03 -3.45
N ILE A 151 -2.74 7.97 -3.51
CA ILE A 151 -2.18 7.32 -2.33
C ILE A 151 -0.66 7.27 -2.43
N GLN A 152 0.02 7.88 -1.46
CA GLN A 152 1.47 7.79 -1.29
C GLN A 152 1.82 7.11 0.04
N ALA A 153 2.54 6.00 -0.05
CA ALA A 153 3.07 5.27 1.08
C ALA A 153 4.30 5.92 1.72
N GLY A 154 4.53 5.61 3.00
CA GLY A 154 5.71 6.04 3.75
C GLY A 154 6.90 5.09 3.59
N GLY A 155 7.85 5.15 4.52
CA GLY A 155 9.08 4.39 4.44
C GLY A 155 9.04 2.94 4.93
N GLY A 156 7.88 2.45 5.38
CA GLY A 156 7.65 1.08 5.82
C GLY A 156 7.23 0.14 4.69
N ILE A 157 7.10 -1.16 5.01
CA ILE A 157 6.48 -2.14 4.10
C ILE A 157 5.03 -1.75 3.89
N SER A 158 4.59 -1.68 2.63
CA SER A 158 3.29 -1.08 2.30
C SER A 158 2.46 -1.96 1.37
N ALA A 159 1.15 -1.99 1.61
CA ALA A 159 0.14 -2.56 0.71
C ALA A 159 -0.88 -1.47 0.36
N LEU A 160 -1.02 -1.15 -0.92
CA LEU A 160 -1.94 -0.13 -1.41
C LEU A 160 -3.00 -0.78 -2.30
N PHE A 161 -4.26 -0.39 -2.10
CA PHE A 161 -5.38 -0.80 -2.92
C PHE A 161 -6.08 0.48 -3.38
N GLY A 162 -6.15 0.70 -4.69
CA GLY A 162 -6.86 1.83 -5.29
C GLY A 162 -8.36 1.67 -5.07
N GLY A 163 -8.94 0.70 -5.79
CA GLY A 163 -10.34 0.32 -5.64
C GLY A 163 -11.08 0.63 -6.92
N ALA A 164 -12.23 1.28 -6.84
CA ALA A 164 -13.00 1.63 -8.03
C ALA A 164 -12.69 3.05 -8.47
N GLY A 165 -12.16 3.23 -9.67
CA GLY A 165 -11.83 4.50 -10.28
C GLY A 165 -10.36 4.55 -10.70
N ASN A 166 -10.01 5.55 -11.50
CA ASN A 166 -8.63 5.76 -11.95
C ASN A 166 -7.78 6.36 -10.84
N ASP A 167 -6.88 5.55 -10.29
CA ASP A 167 -6.09 5.83 -9.10
C ASP A 167 -4.62 6.10 -9.38
N ASN A 168 -3.97 6.80 -8.45
CA ASN A 168 -2.53 7.05 -8.46
C ASN A 168 -1.90 6.48 -7.19
N LEU A 169 -1.21 5.36 -7.32
CA LEU A 169 -0.62 4.62 -6.21
C LEU A 169 0.91 4.75 -6.23
N ILE A 170 1.49 5.24 -5.15
CA ILE A 170 2.94 5.45 -5.02
C ILE A 170 3.46 4.69 -3.81
N LEU A 171 4.22 3.63 -4.07
CA LEU A 171 4.92 2.88 -3.04
C LEU A 171 6.17 3.64 -2.55
N GLY A 172 6.52 3.44 -1.28
CA GLY A 172 7.62 4.16 -0.64
C GLY A 172 8.97 3.45 -0.70
N GLY A 173 9.78 3.64 0.34
CA GLY A 173 11.19 3.21 0.33
C GLY A 173 11.45 1.72 0.54
N ASN A 174 10.46 0.94 1.01
CA ASN A 174 10.63 -0.48 1.35
C ASN A 174 9.87 -1.39 0.37
N ASP A 175 9.84 -2.69 0.67
CA ASP A 175 9.07 -3.66 -0.09
C ASP A 175 7.59 -3.27 -0.11
N GLY A 176 6.97 -3.42 -1.27
CA GLY A 176 5.64 -2.88 -1.52
C GLY A 176 4.77 -3.75 -2.41
N TYR A 177 3.48 -3.73 -2.12
CA TYR A 177 2.42 -4.35 -2.90
C TYR A 177 1.43 -3.23 -3.28
N ALA A 178 1.03 -3.17 -4.55
CA ALA A 178 0.00 -2.25 -5.00
C ALA A 178 -0.92 -2.92 -6.01
N GLU A 179 -2.21 -2.65 -5.86
CA GLU A 179 -3.28 -3.16 -6.73
C GLU A 179 -4.18 -1.98 -7.13
N GLY A 180 -4.29 -1.75 -8.43
CA GLY A 180 -5.16 -0.72 -9.03
C GLY A 180 -6.63 -1.04 -8.78
N ASN A 181 -7.04 -2.24 -9.19
CA ASN A 181 -8.40 -2.77 -9.18
C ASN A 181 -9.21 -2.33 -10.40
N ASP A 182 -10.27 -1.55 -10.26
CA ASP A 182 -11.11 -1.17 -11.40
C ASP A 182 -10.74 0.25 -11.85
N GLY A 183 -10.31 0.45 -13.10
CA GLY A 183 -10.03 1.79 -13.63
C GLY A 183 -8.72 1.87 -14.39
N ASP A 184 -8.47 3.00 -15.07
CA ASP A 184 -7.17 3.22 -15.69
C ASP A 184 -6.18 3.80 -14.66
N ASP A 185 -5.31 2.95 -14.10
CA ASP A 185 -4.49 3.28 -12.95
C ASP A 185 -3.05 3.67 -13.29
N LEU A 186 -2.44 4.47 -12.42
CA LEU A 186 -1.01 4.75 -12.41
C LEU A 186 -0.39 4.22 -11.12
N ILE A 187 0.46 3.20 -11.26
CA ILE A 187 1.15 2.59 -10.13
C ILE A 187 2.66 2.79 -10.26
N LEU A 188 3.22 3.49 -9.27
CA LEU A 188 4.63 3.79 -9.14
C LEU A 188 5.21 2.98 -8.00
N GLY A 189 6.03 2.00 -8.36
CA GLY A 189 6.80 1.19 -7.43
C GLY A 189 7.91 1.97 -6.74
N GLY A 190 8.33 1.42 -5.61
CA GLY A 190 9.33 2.00 -4.71
C GLY A 190 10.76 1.50 -4.94
N GLN A 191 11.60 1.74 -3.93
CA GLN A 191 13.01 1.32 -3.93
C GLN A 191 13.21 -0.16 -3.53
N GLY A 192 12.30 -0.70 -2.70
CA GLY A 192 12.29 -2.11 -2.29
C GLY A 192 11.66 -3.04 -3.33
N ASN A 193 11.57 -4.33 -3.04
CA ASN A 193 10.92 -5.28 -3.95
C ASN A 193 9.46 -4.88 -4.18
N THR A 194 8.96 -5.03 -5.41
CA THR A 194 7.61 -4.58 -5.75
C THR A 194 6.77 -5.68 -6.41
N LEU A 195 5.50 -5.74 -6.00
CA LEU A 195 4.46 -6.51 -6.66
C LEU A 195 3.37 -5.51 -7.08
N LEU A 196 3.19 -5.29 -8.38
CA LEU A 196 2.23 -4.32 -8.92
C LEU A 196 1.22 -5.06 -9.80
N PHE A 197 -0.06 -4.79 -9.58
CA PHE A 197 -1.18 -5.33 -10.34
C PHE A 197 -2.05 -4.17 -10.81
N GLY A 198 -2.26 -4.05 -12.13
CA GLY A 198 -3.21 -3.08 -12.70
C GLY A 198 -4.64 -3.53 -12.49
N ASN A 199 -4.94 -4.76 -12.92
CA ASN A 199 -6.24 -5.42 -12.95
C ASN A 199 -7.12 -4.96 -14.12
N GLU A 200 -8.28 -4.33 -13.89
CA GLU A 200 -9.21 -3.97 -14.97
C GLU A 200 -8.95 -2.53 -15.44
N GLY A 201 -8.54 -2.33 -16.68
CA GLY A 201 -8.33 -0.98 -17.23
C GLY A 201 -7.06 -0.87 -18.05
N ASN A 202 -6.76 0.32 -18.56
CA ASN A 202 -5.53 0.57 -19.32
C ASN A 202 -4.49 1.20 -18.40
N ASP A 203 -3.69 0.34 -17.78
CA ASP A 203 -2.85 0.71 -16.65
C ASP A 203 -1.45 1.14 -17.04
N ARG A 204 -0.82 1.90 -16.15
CA ARG A 204 0.60 2.27 -16.24
C ARG A 204 1.33 1.84 -14.99
N LEU A 205 2.15 0.80 -15.15
CA LEU A 205 2.91 0.23 -14.04
C LEU A 205 4.40 0.51 -14.21
N TYR A 206 5.00 1.14 -13.21
CA TYR A 206 6.43 1.42 -13.17
C TYR A 206 7.04 0.74 -11.96
N ALA A 207 7.95 -0.23 -12.15
CA ALA A 207 8.56 -0.89 -11.00
C ALA A 207 9.36 0.08 -10.12
N GLY A 208 9.93 1.14 -10.71
CA GLY A 208 10.78 2.11 -10.02
C GLY A 208 12.23 1.66 -9.88
N VAL A 209 13.10 2.59 -9.47
CA VAL A 209 14.55 2.36 -9.31
C VAL A 209 14.89 1.91 -7.89
N GLY A 210 15.89 1.05 -7.76
CA GLY A 210 16.37 0.54 -6.49
C GLY A 210 17.70 -0.20 -6.65
N ASN A 211 17.97 -1.14 -5.73
CA ASN A 211 19.22 -1.90 -5.76
C ASN A 211 19.25 -2.93 -6.90
N ALA A 212 20.44 -3.43 -7.26
CA ALA A 212 20.62 -4.38 -8.36
C ALA A 212 20.01 -5.78 -8.11
N ASN A 213 19.65 -6.11 -6.87
CA ASN A 213 19.04 -7.39 -6.48
C ASN A 213 17.52 -7.28 -6.28
N LYS A 214 16.95 -6.09 -6.49
CA LYS A 214 15.51 -5.82 -6.38
C LYS A 214 14.74 -6.78 -7.26
N GLN A 215 13.65 -7.32 -6.73
CA GLN A 215 12.74 -8.20 -7.46
C GLN A 215 11.44 -7.43 -7.72
N ASN A 216 11.01 -7.43 -8.98
CA ASN A 216 9.78 -6.76 -9.40
C ASN A 216 8.91 -7.75 -10.17
N PHE A 217 7.63 -7.80 -9.81
CA PHE A 217 6.59 -8.47 -10.59
C PHE A 217 5.52 -7.45 -10.93
N LEU A 218 5.24 -7.30 -12.21
CA LEU A 218 4.23 -6.40 -12.76
C LEU A 218 3.24 -7.23 -13.57
N ASP A 219 1.95 -7.10 -13.30
CA ASP A 219 0.85 -7.69 -14.07
C ASP A 219 -0.11 -6.59 -14.50
N GLY A 220 -0.30 -6.41 -15.81
CA GLY A 220 -1.22 -5.43 -16.37
C GLY A 220 -2.65 -5.81 -16.04
N GLY A 221 -3.12 -6.92 -16.60
CA GLY A 221 -4.45 -7.47 -16.31
C GLY A 221 -5.29 -7.46 -17.57
N ASP A 222 -6.49 -6.91 -17.49
CA ASP A 222 -7.39 -6.74 -18.63
C ASP A 222 -7.32 -5.30 -19.15
N GLY A 223 -6.84 -5.09 -20.37
CA GLY A 223 -6.80 -3.77 -21.02
C GLY A 223 -5.53 -3.56 -21.84
N ASP A 224 -5.37 -2.39 -22.45
CA ASP A 224 -4.15 -2.06 -23.21
C ASP A 224 -3.11 -1.42 -22.28
N ASP A 225 -2.30 -2.26 -21.62
CA ASP A 225 -1.43 -1.82 -20.53
C ASP A 225 -0.04 -1.33 -20.95
N SER A 226 0.58 -0.52 -20.09
CA SER A 226 1.98 -0.08 -20.24
C SER A 226 2.81 -0.40 -19.01
N LEU A 227 3.68 -1.41 -19.13
CA LEU A 227 4.53 -1.88 -18.04
C LEU A 227 5.99 -1.52 -18.29
N TYR A 228 6.58 -0.83 -17.31
CA TYR A 228 7.98 -0.42 -17.33
C TYR A 228 8.72 -1.08 -16.17
N ALA A 229 9.63 -1.98 -16.54
CA ALA A 229 10.54 -2.61 -15.61
C ALA A 229 11.43 -1.57 -14.90
N GLY A 230 12.02 -1.99 -13.79
CA GLY A 230 12.96 -1.18 -13.03
C GLY A 230 14.37 -1.76 -13.06
N THR A 231 15.18 -1.29 -12.13
CA THR A 231 16.44 -1.96 -11.80
C THR A 231 16.18 -3.35 -11.22
N GLY A 232 17.14 -4.26 -11.37
CA GLY A 232 17.11 -5.57 -10.74
C GLY A 232 16.56 -6.67 -11.65
N ASN A 233 15.88 -7.63 -11.05
CA ASN A 233 15.27 -8.78 -11.72
C ASN A 233 13.77 -8.54 -11.83
N ASN A 234 13.26 -8.55 -13.05
CA ASN A 234 11.89 -8.18 -13.34
C ASN A 234 11.15 -9.32 -14.04
N VAL A 235 9.87 -9.46 -13.71
CA VAL A 235 8.89 -10.27 -14.44
C VAL A 235 7.73 -9.37 -14.80
N LEU A 236 7.44 -9.26 -16.09
CA LEU A 236 6.35 -8.45 -16.63
C LEU A 236 5.34 -9.37 -17.31
N ASN A 237 4.08 -9.30 -16.90
CA ASN A 237 2.96 -9.96 -17.54
C ASN A 237 2.02 -8.88 -18.10
N GLY A 238 1.82 -8.87 -19.42
CA GLY A 238 0.88 -7.92 -20.05
C GLY A 238 -0.56 -8.22 -19.67
N GLY A 239 -0.95 -9.50 -19.73
CA GLY A 239 -2.34 -9.90 -19.52
C GLY A 239 -3.11 -9.99 -20.84
N ASN A 240 -4.36 -9.55 -20.84
CA ASN A 240 -5.25 -9.52 -21.98
C ASN A 240 -5.29 -8.11 -22.57
N GLY A 241 -4.90 -7.96 -23.85
CA GLY A 241 -5.00 -6.69 -24.55
C GLY A 241 -3.77 -6.42 -25.40
N ARG A 242 -3.59 -5.16 -25.82
CA ARG A 242 -2.44 -4.73 -26.62
C ARG A 242 -1.42 -4.02 -25.75
N ASP A 243 -0.64 -4.82 -25.05
CA ASP A 243 0.27 -4.28 -24.04
C ASP A 243 1.59 -3.80 -24.63
N HIS A 244 2.12 -2.76 -23.98
CA HIS A 244 3.45 -2.23 -24.16
C HIS A 244 4.33 -2.57 -22.97
N LEU A 245 5.24 -3.53 -23.16
CA LEU A 245 6.17 -3.98 -22.12
C LEU A 245 7.59 -3.48 -22.43
N THR A 246 8.14 -2.63 -21.56
CA THR A 246 9.51 -2.13 -21.65
C THR A 246 10.36 -2.72 -20.53
N GLY A 247 11.37 -3.50 -20.90
CA GLY A 247 12.32 -4.11 -19.97
C GLY A 247 13.57 -3.26 -19.75
N TYR A 248 14.12 -3.38 -18.54
CA TYR A 248 15.42 -2.85 -18.13
C TYR A 248 16.17 -3.94 -17.36
N ALA A 249 17.50 -3.83 -17.24
CA ALA A 249 18.32 -4.81 -16.52
C ALA A 249 18.00 -6.28 -16.93
N ARG A 250 17.78 -7.19 -15.96
CA ARG A 250 17.33 -8.57 -16.23
C ARG A 250 15.81 -8.61 -16.19
N THR A 251 15.17 -8.86 -17.32
CA THR A 251 13.71 -8.91 -17.42
C THR A 251 13.23 -10.14 -18.17
N ALA A 252 12.26 -10.85 -17.59
CA ALA A 252 11.44 -11.85 -18.26
C ALA A 252 10.08 -11.26 -18.62
N PHE A 253 9.56 -11.63 -19.79
CA PHE A 253 8.26 -11.16 -20.29
C PHE A 253 7.32 -12.35 -20.51
N TYR A 254 6.09 -12.20 -20.05
CA TYR A 254 4.95 -13.07 -20.31
C TYR A 254 3.87 -12.22 -21.00
N ASN A 255 3.24 -12.77 -22.03
CA ASN A 255 2.12 -12.09 -22.66
C ASN A 255 1.04 -13.08 -23.16
N GLY A 256 -0.23 -12.65 -23.06
CA GLY A 256 -1.37 -13.14 -23.83
C GLY A 256 -1.24 -12.79 -25.31
N GLU A 257 -2.31 -12.94 -26.10
CA GLU A 257 -2.25 -12.98 -27.58
C GLU A 257 -1.69 -11.70 -28.27
N VAL A 258 -0.49 -11.87 -28.84
CA VAL A 258 0.30 -11.10 -29.82
C VAL A 258 -0.29 -9.83 -30.47
N HIS A 259 0.20 -8.66 -30.04
CA HIS A 259 0.51 -7.48 -30.90
C HIS A 259 1.49 -6.53 -30.15
N HIS A 260 2.82 -6.62 -30.34
CA HIS A 260 3.77 -5.86 -29.49
C HIS A 260 4.88 -5.08 -30.20
N ALA A 261 5.16 -3.89 -29.66
CA ALA A 261 6.40 -3.14 -29.83
C ALA A 261 7.27 -3.32 -28.58
N LEU A 262 8.26 -4.22 -28.65
CA LEU A 262 9.23 -4.46 -27.57
C LEU A 262 10.42 -3.50 -27.72
N GLY A 263 10.67 -2.65 -26.73
CA GLY A 263 11.85 -1.77 -26.65
C GLY A 263 12.73 -2.12 -25.44
N GLY A 264 14.05 -2.22 -25.61
CA GLY A 264 14.99 -2.37 -24.48
C GLY A 264 16.43 -2.77 -24.86
N GLN A 265 17.40 -2.13 -24.19
CA GLN A 265 18.86 -2.29 -24.32
C GLN A 265 19.43 -3.10 -23.13
N SER A 266 19.52 -4.44 -23.20
CA SER A 266 20.37 -5.27 -22.29
C SER A 266 20.59 -6.71 -22.81
N GLU A 267 21.62 -7.39 -22.27
CA GLU A 267 22.36 -8.54 -22.83
C GLU A 267 21.74 -9.95 -22.64
N GLN A 268 20.64 -10.14 -21.91
CA GLN A 268 19.98 -11.46 -21.80
C GLN A 268 18.46 -11.31 -21.78
N LYS A 269 17.81 -11.65 -22.90
CA LYS A 269 16.35 -11.66 -23.08
C LYS A 269 15.87 -13.11 -23.13
N SER A 270 14.96 -13.48 -22.24
CA SER A 270 14.18 -14.72 -22.35
C SER A 270 12.73 -14.32 -22.57
N ILE A 271 12.23 -14.56 -23.79
CA ILE A 271 10.86 -14.26 -24.18
C ILE A 271 10.07 -15.57 -24.10
N PHE A 272 9.02 -15.61 -23.28
CA PHE A 272 8.12 -16.75 -23.21
C PHE A 272 6.75 -16.35 -23.78
N THR A 273 6.54 -16.61 -25.07
CA THR A 273 5.22 -16.50 -25.69
C THR A 273 4.44 -17.79 -25.47
N ARG A 274 3.21 -17.72 -24.97
CA ARG A 274 2.29 -18.86 -24.99
C ARG A 274 1.81 -19.07 -26.43
N LEU A 275 2.26 -20.14 -27.07
CA LEU A 275 1.74 -20.55 -28.38
C LEU A 275 0.25 -20.93 -28.22
N GLY A 276 -0.64 -20.09 -28.74
CA GLY A 276 -2.05 -20.47 -28.97
C GLY A 276 -2.10 -21.71 -29.85
N ARG A 277 -2.93 -22.70 -29.48
CA ARG A 277 -3.12 -23.93 -30.26
C ARG A 277 -3.59 -23.57 -31.68
N PRO A 278 -3.09 -24.23 -32.74
CA PRO A 278 -3.66 -24.05 -34.06
C PRO A 278 -5.12 -24.52 -34.02
N SER A 279 -6.03 -23.62 -34.41
CA SER A 279 -7.40 -23.95 -34.74
C SER A 279 -7.39 -25.08 -35.76
N SER A 280 -7.96 -26.22 -35.39
CA SER A 280 -8.22 -27.30 -36.34
C SER A 280 -9.22 -26.79 -37.38
N SER A 281 -8.75 -26.44 -38.58
CA SER A 281 -9.62 -26.29 -39.73
C SER A 281 -10.11 -27.67 -40.17
N SER A 282 -11.34 -27.99 -39.78
CA SER A 282 -12.20 -28.93 -40.49
C SER A 282 -12.49 -28.38 -41.90
N GLY A 283 -12.28 -29.18 -42.95
CA GLY A 283 -12.76 -28.82 -44.29
C GLY A 283 -12.16 -29.64 -45.43
N PHE A 284 -12.84 -30.77 -45.70
CA PHE A 284 -12.90 -31.60 -46.93
C PHE A 284 -11.63 -32.21 -47.52
#